data_AF-A0A9D7GTZ6-F1
#
_entry.id   AF-A0A9D7GTZ6-F1
#
_cell.length_a   1.000
_cell.length_b   1.000
_cell.length_c   1.000
_cell.angle_alpha   90.00
_cell.angle_beta   90.00
_cell.angle_gamma   90.00
#
_symmetry.space_group_name_H-M   'P 1'
#
loop_
_entity.id
_entity.type
_entity.pdbx_description
1 polymer ?
#
loop_
_entity_poly.entity_id
_entity_poly.type
_entity_poly.pdbx_seq_one_letter_code
_entity_poly.pdbx_strand_id
1 'polypeptide(L)'
;MDHTSQNISVLYIRYTACGSFMLRVASLLIIILVLHYNFARAQTDTCIANLKSAGVDYDDGNFDRAIKVLNATLAGCPLSKQDRIEAGKLLILSYLSIDNLEAADASAMDVMKVNPNYTPDKFKDDPRLSSLFEKFRPEPTLALGINGGINWPIIDVVQTYSVVHADDAPGLASYKSNPGYQFGIGIEKRAYKDLWIELEFGLRTTRYTHTLDSINNSTVQYKEKLTYFDLPLSLKYYFLQGSLKPYLQAGVDFSFLGQALSTTTRDDQTDLVNRTALRNTTNIGYFGTAGVSYAIKAFGVFANVRYTYFPDLVNKEGTRYADDINLYKYYYIDDDFRMDNLQINAGAYYTLAYRTKK
;
A
#
# COMPACT_ATOMS: atom_id res chain seq x y z
N MET A 1 11.14 56.18 -34.67
CA MET A 1 11.57 55.30 -35.76
C MET A 1 12.49 54.24 -35.17
N ASP A 2 12.08 52.99 -35.36
CA ASP A 2 12.79 51.70 -35.25
C ASP A 2 13.75 51.41 -34.10
N HIS A 3 13.35 50.46 -33.25
CA HIS A 3 14.22 49.40 -32.72
C HIS A 3 13.40 48.29 -32.05
N THR A 4 12.75 47.39 -32.81
CA THR A 4 12.24 46.09 -32.29
C THR A 4 11.81 45.15 -33.42
N SER A 5 12.74 44.51 -34.15
CA SER A 5 12.34 43.44 -35.10
C SER A 5 13.36 42.31 -35.34
N GLN A 6 14.41 42.14 -34.55
CA GLN A 6 15.45 41.13 -34.87
C GLN A 6 15.53 39.87 -33.97
N ASN A 7 14.70 39.70 -32.94
CA ASN A 7 14.87 38.56 -32.01
C ASN A 7 13.91 37.36 -32.20
N ILE A 8 13.03 37.36 -33.20
CA ILE A 8 12.02 36.29 -33.34
C ILE A 8 12.48 35.13 -34.25
N SER A 9 13.50 35.35 -35.09
CA SER A 9 13.84 34.40 -36.17
C SER A 9 14.75 33.23 -35.75
N VAL A 10 15.37 33.27 -34.57
CA VAL A 10 16.35 32.24 -34.12
C VAL A 10 15.69 31.09 -33.35
N LEU A 11 14.47 31.27 -32.82
CA LEU A 11 13.81 30.26 -32.00
C LEU A 11 13.12 29.14 -32.82
N TYR A 12 12.75 29.41 -34.07
CA TYR A 12 11.98 28.46 -34.89
C TYR A 12 12.82 27.35 -35.54
N ILE A 13 14.13 27.52 -35.69
CA ILE A 13 15.00 26.55 -36.39
C ILE A 13 15.47 25.42 -35.45
N ARG A 14 15.37 25.57 -34.12
CA ARG A 14 15.75 24.51 -33.17
C ARG A 14 14.67 23.45 -32.93
N TYR A 15 13.40 23.72 -33.25
CA TYR A 15 12.31 22.77 -32.99
C TYR A 15 12.14 21.69 -34.07
N THR A 16 12.55 21.95 -35.32
CA THR A 16 12.38 21.01 -36.44
C THR A 16 13.43 19.90 -36.50
N ALA A 17 14.60 20.10 -35.88
CA ALA A 17 15.67 19.08 -35.84
C ALA A 17 15.45 17.99 -34.76
N CYS A 18 14.69 18.28 -33.71
CA CYS A 18 14.45 17.32 -32.62
C CYS A 18 13.37 16.28 -32.98
N GLY A 19 12.36 16.67 -33.77
CA GLY A 19 11.24 15.79 -34.15
C GLY A 19 11.64 14.64 -35.09
N SER A 20 12.58 14.87 -36.01
CA SER A 20 13.01 13.84 -36.97
C SER A 20 13.94 12.78 -36.35
N PHE A 21 14.66 13.13 -35.28
CA PHE A 21 15.48 12.19 -34.52
C PHE A 21 14.62 11.27 -33.63
N MET A 22 13.62 11.82 -32.92
CA MET A 22 12.70 11.00 -32.12
C MET A 22 11.88 10.01 -32.97
N LEU A 23 11.47 10.41 -34.19
CA LEU A 23 10.72 9.53 -35.08
C LEU A 23 11.55 8.32 -35.56
N ARG A 24 12.84 8.53 -35.86
CA ARG A 24 13.76 7.45 -36.30
C ARG A 24 14.11 6.48 -35.17
N VAL A 25 14.25 6.97 -33.94
CA VAL A 25 14.49 6.12 -32.75
C VAL A 25 13.24 5.30 -32.40
N ALA A 26 12.04 5.89 -32.49
CA ALA A 26 10.79 5.18 -32.28
C ALA A 26 10.57 4.06 -33.32
N SER A 27 10.86 4.31 -34.61
CA SER A 27 10.77 3.28 -35.65
C SER A 27 11.75 2.11 -35.43
N LEU A 28 12.97 2.39 -34.96
CA LEU A 28 13.96 1.35 -34.64
C LEU A 28 13.55 0.50 -33.43
N LEU A 29 12.98 1.13 -32.39
CA LEU A 29 12.45 0.43 -31.22
C LEU A 29 11.27 -0.48 -31.57
N ILE A 30 10.38 -0.05 -32.46
CA ILE A 30 9.24 -0.86 -32.93
C ILE A 30 9.72 -2.08 -33.73
N ILE A 31 10.72 -1.92 -34.60
CA ILE A 31 11.29 -3.05 -35.37
C ILE A 31 11.97 -4.06 -34.43
N ILE A 32 12.70 -3.58 -33.41
CA ILE A 32 13.30 -4.46 -32.39
C ILE A 32 12.22 -5.18 -31.57
N LEU A 33 11.13 -4.50 -31.21
CA LEU A 33 10.00 -5.13 -30.50
C LEU A 33 9.34 -6.23 -31.35
N VAL A 34 9.12 -5.99 -32.64
CA VAL A 34 8.50 -6.96 -33.55
C VAL A 34 9.41 -8.18 -33.81
N LEU A 35 10.73 -7.99 -33.85
CA LEU A 35 11.70 -9.09 -33.97
C LEU A 35 11.77 -9.96 -32.70
N HIS A 36 11.61 -9.37 -31.50
CA HIS A 36 11.51 -10.14 -30.25
C HIS A 36 10.20 -10.96 -30.16
N TYR A 37 9.10 -10.46 -30.73
CA TYR A 37 7.81 -11.15 -30.70
C TYR A 37 7.79 -12.45 -31.52
N ASN A 38 8.55 -12.52 -32.63
CA ASN A 38 8.53 -13.67 -33.51
C ASN A 38 9.43 -14.82 -33.04
N PHE A 39 10.55 -14.54 -32.36
CA PHE A 39 11.40 -15.58 -31.78
C PHE A 39 10.72 -16.36 -30.63
N ALA A 40 9.79 -15.72 -29.91
CA ALA A 40 9.06 -16.35 -28.80
C ALA A 40 8.03 -17.41 -29.24
N ARG A 41 7.56 -17.39 -30.51
CA ARG A 41 6.52 -18.30 -31.00
C ARG A 41 7.04 -19.62 -31.57
N ALA A 42 8.27 -19.65 -32.09
CA ALA A 42 8.82 -20.88 -32.66
C ALA A 42 9.14 -21.97 -31.61
N GLN A 43 9.39 -21.57 -30.35
CA GLN A 43 9.64 -22.52 -29.26
C GLN A 43 8.36 -23.09 -28.65
N THR A 44 7.22 -22.45 -28.87
CA THR A 44 5.95 -22.84 -28.23
C THR A 44 5.38 -24.12 -28.84
N ASP A 45 5.52 -24.31 -30.16
CA ASP A 45 4.95 -25.47 -30.86
C ASP A 45 5.56 -26.81 -30.42
N THR A 46 6.89 -26.86 -30.23
CA THR A 46 7.57 -28.08 -29.78
C THR A 46 7.20 -28.44 -28.33
N CYS A 47 7.02 -27.44 -27.47
CA CYS A 47 6.66 -27.65 -26.06
C CYS A 47 5.25 -28.20 -25.89
N ILE A 48 4.29 -27.69 -26.67
CA ILE A 48 2.92 -28.21 -26.68
C ILE A 48 2.88 -29.62 -27.29
N ALA A 49 3.68 -29.89 -28.32
CA ALA A 49 3.81 -31.24 -28.87
C ALA A 49 4.37 -32.23 -27.85
N ASN A 50 5.39 -31.84 -27.07
CA ASN A 50 5.94 -32.67 -26.00
C ASN A 50 4.92 -32.95 -24.88
N LEU A 51 4.12 -31.94 -24.50
CA LEU A 51 3.03 -32.12 -23.53
C LEU A 51 2.00 -33.14 -24.01
N LYS A 52 1.58 -33.03 -25.27
CA LYS A 52 0.65 -33.98 -25.88
C LYS A 52 1.24 -35.39 -25.97
N SER A 53 2.51 -35.50 -26.38
CA SER A 53 3.22 -36.78 -26.44
C SER A 53 3.32 -37.45 -25.07
N ALA A 54 3.62 -36.67 -24.02
CA ALA A 54 3.68 -37.21 -22.67
C ALA A 54 2.31 -37.70 -22.17
N GLY A 55 1.22 -37.05 -22.58
CA GLY A 55 -0.15 -37.53 -22.31
C GLY A 55 -0.40 -38.90 -22.94
N VAL A 56 -0.03 -39.07 -24.20
CA VAL A 56 -0.14 -40.37 -24.89
C VAL A 56 0.72 -41.44 -24.22
N ASP A 57 1.98 -41.13 -23.89
CA ASP A 57 2.86 -42.07 -23.20
C ASP A 57 2.29 -42.48 -21.82
N TYR A 58 1.61 -41.57 -21.10
CA TYR A 58 0.94 -41.89 -19.85
C TYR A 58 -0.29 -42.79 -20.07
N ASP A 59 -1.14 -42.48 -21.05
CA ASP A 59 -2.33 -43.26 -21.38
C ASP A 59 -1.98 -44.68 -21.85
N ASP A 60 -0.85 -44.83 -22.54
CA ASP A 60 -0.28 -46.12 -22.98
C ASP A 60 0.41 -46.89 -21.84
N GLY A 61 0.50 -46.33 -20.63
CA GLY A 61 1.17 -46.93 -19.47
C GLY A 61 2.70 -46.85 -19.48
N ASN A 62 3.29 -46.07 -20.39
CA ASN A 62 4.73 -45.85 -20.48
C ASN A 62 5.19 -44.68 -19.60
N PHE A 63 5.05 -44.87 -18.28
CA PHE A 63 5.29 -43.82 -17.29
C PHE A 63 6.72 -43.28 -17.29
N ASP A 64 7.74 -44.12 -17.48
CA ASP A 64 9.15 -43.70 -17.51
C ASP A 64 9.43 -42.69 -18.64
N ARG A 65 8.85 -42.95 -19.82
CA ARG A 65 8.97 -42.05 -20.97
C ARG A 65 8.21 -40.76 -20.72
N ALA A 66 6.98 -40.83 -20.20
CA ALA A 66 6.19 -39.67 -19.84
C ALA A 66 6.95 -38.76 -18.84
N ILE A 67 7.50 -39.34 -17.77
CA ILE A 67 8.31 -38.63 -16.76
C ILE A 67 9.50 -37.92 -17.41
N LYS A 68 10.25 -38.61 -18.28
CA LYS A 68 11.42 -38.05 -18.95
C LYS A 68 11.05 -36.84 -19.82
N VAL A 69 9.99 -36.96 -20.61
CA VAL A 69 9.51 -35.89 -21.48
C VAL A 69 8.99 -34.70 -20.66
N LEU A 70 8.24 -34.96 -19.59
CA LEU A 70 7.68 -33.92 -18.72
C LEU A 70 8.76 -33.15 -17.97
N ASN A 71 9.76 -33.83 -17.40
CA ASN A 71 10.89 -33.17 -16.74
C ASN A 71 11.66 -32.27 -17.71
N ALA A 72 11.95 -32.75 -18.93
CA ALA A 72 12.62 -31.96 -19.95
C ALA A 72 11.78 -30.74 -20.38
N THR A 73 10.48 -30.92 -20.52
CA THR A 73 9.54 -29.86 -20.92
C THR A 73 9.40 -28.80 -19.82
N LEU A 74 9.22 -29.20 -18.56
CA LEU A 74 9.09 -28.28 -17.43
C LEU A 74 10.37 -27.46 -17.17
N ALA A 75 11.55 -28.00 -17.49
CA ALA A 75 12.83 -27.31 -17.35
C ALA A 75 13.17 -26.41 -18.54
N GLY A 76 12.83 -26.82 -19.77
CA GLY A 76 13.29 -26.17 -21.00
C GLY A 76 12.26 -25.29 -21.71
N CYS A 77 10.98 -25.37 -21.35
CA CYS A 77 9.91 -24.69 -22.09
C CYS A 77 9.32 -23.49 -21.35
N PRO A 78 9.09 -22.35 -22.04
CA PRO A 78 8.34 -21.22 -21.50
C PRO A 78 6.83 -21.51 -21.53
N LEU A 79 6.36 -22.37 -20.62
CA LEU A 79 4.95 -22.74 -20.51
C LEU A 79 4.11 -21.65 -19.83
N SER A 80 2.84 -21.55 -20.22
CA SER A 80 1.87 -20.74 -19.47
C SER A 80 1.67 -21.31 -18.06
N LYS A 81 1.14 -20.49 -17.14
CA LYS A 81 0.87 -20.93 -15.77
C LYS A 81 -0.08 -22.14 -15.73
N GLN A 82 -1.07 -22.19 -16.62
CA GLN A 82 -2.01 -23.31 -16.70
C GLN A 82 -1.34 -24.56 -17.25
N ASP A 83 -0.61 -24.46 -18.37
CA ASP A 83 0.07 -25.61 -18.97
C ASP A 83 1.11 -26.21 -18.04
N ARG A 84 1.80 -25.38 -17.27
CA ARG A 84 2.78 -25.83 -16.27
C ARG A 84 2.14 -26.56 -15.10
N ILE A 85 0.91 -26.16 -14.70
CA ILE A 85 0.14 -26.88 -13.68
C ILE A 85 -0.30 -28.24 -14.25
N GLU A 86 -0.86 -28.27 -15.45
CA GLU A 86 -1.35 -29.50 -16.09
C GLU A 86 -0.22 -30.51 -16.34
N ALA A 87 0.93 -30.03 -16.84
CA ALA A 87 2.16 -30.82 -16.96
C ALA A 87 2.59 -31.40 -15.60
N GLY A 88 2.55 -30.58 -14.55
CA GLY A 88 2.87 -31.00 -13.19
C GLY A 88 1.90 -32.06 -12.66
N LYS A 89 0.59 -31.91 -12.92
CA LYS A 89 -0.41 -32.94 -12.55
C LYS A 89 -0.09 -34.27 -13.22
N LEU A 90 0.19 -34.27 -14.52
CA LEU A 90 0.50 -35.49 -15.26
C LEU A 90 1.81 -36.13 -14.77
N LEU A 91 2.80 -35.32 -14.42
CA LEU A 91 4.07 -35.80 -13.86
C LEU A 91 3.86 -36.45 -12.49
N ILE A 92 3.06 -35.83 -11.62
CA ILE A 92 2.67 -36.39 -10.33
C ILE A 92 1.98 -37.74 -10.52
N LEU A 93 0.99 -37.82 -11.42
CA LEU A 93 0.29 -39.07 -11.71
C LEU A 93 1.21 -40.16 -12.24
N SER A 94 2.16 -39.80 -13.12
CA SER A 94 3.15 -40.73 -13.63
C SER A 94 4.03 -41.30 -12.52
N TYR A 95 4.51 -40.45 -11.59
CA TYR A 95 5.29 -40.90 -10.42
C TYR A 95 4.47 -41.77 -9.46
N LEU A 96 3.21 -41.41 -9.22
CA LEU A 96 2.32 -42.21 -8.40
C LEU A 96 2.03 -43.59 -9.02
N SER A 97 1.98 -43.69 -10.35
CA SER A 97 1.77 -44.96 -11.05
C SER A 97 2.99 -45.90 -11.03
N ILE A 98 4.19 -45.38 -10.71
CA ILE A 98 5.41 -46.18 -10.50
C ILE A 98 5.84 -46.24 -9.02
N ASP A 99 4.91 -45.91 -8.10
CA ASP A 99 5.11 -45.90 -6.65
C ASP A 99 6.28 -45.00 -6.15
N ASN A 100 6.70 -44.00 -6.94
CA ASN A 100 7.72 -43.04 -6.55
C ASN A 100 7.09 -41.84 -5.80
N LEU A 101 6.70 -42.08 -4.55
CA LEU A 101 5.98 -41.10 -3.72
C LEU A 101 6.80 -39.83 -3.43
N GLU A 102 8.12 -39.96 -3.29
CA GLU A 102 9.01 -38.82 -3.01
C GLU A 102 9.07 -37.85 -4.21
N ALA A 103 9.21 -38.37 -5.42
CA ALA A 103 9.22 -37.56 -6.63
C ALA A 103 7.84 -36.95 -6.93
N ALA A 104 6.76 -37.66 -6.59
CA ALA A 104 5.39 -37.14 -6.66
C ALA A 104 5.19 -35.96 -5.70
N ASP A 105 5.65 -36.08 -4.45
CA ASP A 105 5.60 -35.00 -3.45
C ASP A 105 6.43 -33.78 -3.91
N ALA A 106 7.64 -33.99 -4.43
CA ALA A 106 8.49 -32.92 -4.95
C ALA A 106 7.83 -32.19 -6.13
N SER A 107 7.21 -32.95 -7.05
CA SER A 107 6.48 -32.39 -8.19
C SER A 107 5.25 -31.60 -7.76
N ALA A 108 4.54 -32.08 -6.74
CA ALA A 108 3.42 -31.34 -6.14
C ALA A 108 3.88 -30.04 -5.47
N MET A 109 5.04 -30.03 -4.78
CA MET A 109 5.63 -28.79 -4.26
C MET A 109 5.91 -27.78 -5.36
N ASP A 110 6.38 -28.23 -6.53
CA ASP A 110 6.64 -27.35 -7.67
C ASP A 110 5.35 -26.78 -8.27
N VAL A 111 4.27 -27.55 -8.32
CA VAL A 111 2.93 -27.03 -8.66
C VAL A 111 2.48 -25.98 -7.64
N MET A 112 2.68 -26.21 -6.35
CA MET A 112 2.34 -25.25 -5.29
C MET A 112 3.18 -23.97 -5.35
N LYS A 113 4.43 -24.02 -5.83
CA LYS A 113 5.23 -22.80 -6.10
C LYS A 113 4.64 -21.97 -7.25
N VAL A 114 4.08 -22.63 -8.26
CA VAL A 114 3.43 -21.96 -9.41
C VAL A 114 2.08 -21.37 -9.02
N ASN A 115 1.26 -22.14 -8.30
CA ASN A 115 -0.03 -21.70 -7.79
C ASN A 115 -0.25 -22.19 -6.36
N PRO A 116 0.09 -21.38 -5.35
CA PRO A 116 -0.10 -21.74 -3.96
C PRO A 116 -1.56 -21.96 -3.56
N ASN A 117 -2.52 -21.43 -4.33
CA ASN A 117 -3.96 -21.61 -4.09
C ASN A 117 -4.56 -22.71 -4.99
N TYR A 118 -3.74 -23.56 -5.61
CA TYR A 118 -4.24 -24.68 -6.40
C TYR A 118 -4.94 -25.70 -5.50
N THR A 119 -6.11 -26.13 -5.93
CA THR A 119 -6.89 -27.20 -5.33
C THR A 119 -7.41 -28.08 -6.45
N PRO A 120 -7.14 -29.39 -6.44
CA PRO A 120 -7.67 -30.32 -7.43
C PRO A 120 -9.20 -30.24 -7.53
N ASP A 121 -9.73 -30.32 -8.75
CA ASP A 121 -11.17 -30.41 -8.98
C ASP A 121 -11.62 -31.84 -8.68
N LYS A 122 -12.44 -32.02 -7.64
CA LYS A 122 -12.92 -33.33 -7.19
C LYS A 122 -13.71 -34.11 -8.26
N PHE A 123 -14.21 -33.45 -9.29
CA PHE A 123 -14.99 -34.08 -10.36
C PHE A 123 -14.19 -34.34 -11.64
N LYS A 124 -13.10 -33.60 -11.87
CA LYS A 124 -12.32 -33.68 -13.11
C LYS A 124 -10.94 -34.29 -12.93
N ASP A 125 -10.30 -34.01 -11.79
CA ASP A 125 -8.95 -34.47 -11.50
C ASP A 125 -9.00 -35.86 -10.83
N ASP A 126 -7.95 -36.65 -11.03
CA ASP A 126 -7.81 -37.98 -10.41
C ASP A 126 -7.84 -37.86 -8.86
N PRO A 127 -8.58 -38.74 -8.14
CA PRO A 127 -8.66 -38.72 -6.68
C PRO A 127 -7.29 -38.76 -5.96
N ARG A 128 -6.27 -39.37 -6.59
CA ARG A 128 -4.89 -39.42 -6.07
C ARG A 128 -4.24 -38.04 -5.98
N LEU A 129 -4.61 -37.11 -6.86
CA LEU A 129 -4.16 -35.71 -6.77
C LEU A 129 -4.78 -35.02 -5.57
N SER A 130 -6.09 -35.21 -5.35
CA SER A 130 -6.81 -34.61 -4.22
C SER A 130 -6.15 -35.00 -2.88
N SER A 131 -5.89 -36.29 -2.67
CA SER A 131 -5.26 -36.79 -1.44
C SER A 131 -3.81 -36.32 -1.26
N LEU A 132 -3.07 -36.11 -2.36
CA LEU A 132 -1.72 -35.58 -2.30
C LEU A 132 -1.71 -34.08 -1.93
N PHE A 133 -2.53 -33.28 -2.61
CA PHE A 133 -2.56 -31.83 -2.41
C PHE A 133 -3.16 -31.40 -1.06
N GLU A 134 -4.01 -32.24 -0.43
CA GLU A 134 -4.51 -32.01 0.92
C GLU A 134 -3.41 -31.95 2.00
N LYS A 135 -2.23 -32.53 1.73
CA LYS A 135 -1.08 -32.48 2.65
C LYS A 135 -0.41 -31.10 2.64
N PHE A 136 -0.45 -30.39 1.51
CA PHE A 136 0.26 -29.13 1.36
C PHE A 136 -0.53 -27.96 1.92
N ARG A 137 0.05 -27.25 2.88
CA ARG A 137 -0.56 -26.05 3.48
C ARG A 137 0.21 -24.80 3.06
N PRO A 138 -0.32 -24.00 2.12
CA PRO A 138 0.31 -22.76 1.69
C PRO A 138 0.18 -21.68 2.79
N GLU A 139 1.30 -21.20 3.30
CA GLU A 139 1.35 -20.11 4.29
C GLU A 139 1.72 -18.78 3.61
N PRO A 140 0.87 -17.73 3.66
CA PRO A 140 1.21 -16.39 3.18
C PRO A 140 2.49 -15.85 3.85
N THR A 141 3.47 -15.35 3.09
CA THR A 141 4.72 -14.80 3.63
C THR A 141 4.95 -13.34 3.29
N LEU A 142 4.31 -12.84 2.24
CA LEU A 142 4.38 -11.46 1.79
C LEU A 142 3.01 -11.05 1.26
N ALA A 143 2.51 -9.90 1.67
CA ALA A 143 1.29 -9.32 1.13
C ALA A 143 1.45 -7.82 0.89
N LEU A 144 0.72 -7.32 -0.10
CA LEU A 144 0.58 -5.90 -0.40
C LEU A 144 -0.85 -5.49 -0.07
N GLY A 145 -1.01 -4.40 0.68
CA GLY A 145 -2.31 -3.90 1.14
C GLY A 145 -2.53 -2.45 0.76
N ILE A 146 -3.80 -2.08 0.64
CA ILE A 146 -4.28 -0.70 0.61
C ILE A 146 -5.33 -0.51 1.70
N ASN A 147 -5.39 0.68 2.28
CA ASN A 147 -6.41 1.04 3.26
C ASN A 147 -6.86 2.49 3.10
N GLY A 148 -8.04 2.77 3.63
CA GLY A 148 -8.55 4.12 3.78
C GLY A 148 -9.52 4.20 4.94
N GLY A 149 -9.70 5.41 5.45
CA GLY A 149 -10.43 5.59 6.70
C GLY A 149 -10.77 7.03 7.04
N ILE A 150 -11.32 7.16 8.25
CA ILE A 150 -11.64 8.43 8.90
C ILE A 150 -10.67 8.63 10.06
N ASN A 151 -10.21 9.86 10.23
CA ASN A 151 -9.24 10.26 11.25
C ASN A 151 -9.84 11.31 12.17
N TRP A 152 -9.87 11.08 13.47
CA TRP A 152 -10.30 12.06 14.47
C TRP A 152 -9.10 12.56 15.27
N PRO A 153 -8.74 13.85 15.15
CA PRO A 153 -7.75 14.43 16.04
C PRO A 153 -8.27 14.50 17.47
N ILE A 154 -7.38 14.25 18.42
CA ILE A 154 -7.59 14.52 19.84
C ILE A 154 -6.55 15.57 20.22
N ILE A 155 -7.02 16.74 20.63
CA ILE A 155 -6.16 17.89 20.93
C ILE A 155 -5.95 17.95 22.44
N ASP A 156 -4.69 17.92 22.84
CA ASP A 156 -4.25 18.07 24.22
C ASP A 156 -3.55 19.43 24.34
N VAL A 157 -4.24 20.39 24.97
CA VAL A 157 -3.76 21.77 25.09
C VAL A 157 -2.84 21.85 26.31
N VAL A 158 -1.58 22.20 26.07
CA VAL A 158 -0.54 22.29 27.10
C VAL A 158 -0.59 23.65 27.79
N GLN A 159 -0.74 24.72 27.01
CA GLN A 159 -0.82 26.09 27.50
C GLN A 159 -1.64 26.95 26.54
N THR A 160 -2.51 27.79 27.10
CA THR A 160 -3.33 28.72 26.30
C THR A 160 -2.82 30.14 26.34
N TYR A 161 -2.95 30.86 25.24
CA TYR A 161 -2.50 32.24 25.10
C TYR A 161 -3.61 33.14 24.59
N SER A 162 -3.58 34.41 25.00
CA SER A 162 -4.53 35.40 24.51
C SER A 162 -3.91 36.79 24.38
N VAL A 163 -4.42 37.56 23.42
CA VAL A 163 -4.07 38.99 23.28
C VAL A 163 -4.90 39.85 24.23
N VAL A 164 -6.11 39.40 24.58
CA VAL A 164 -7.12 40.21 25.28
C VAL A 164 -7.43 39.71 26.69
N HIS A 165 -7.18 38.43 26.96
CA HIS A 165 -7.35 37.80 28.27
C HIS A 165 -5.98 37.45 28.85
N ALA A 166 -5.95 37.13 30.16
CA ALA A 166 -4.76 36.50 30.73
C ALA A 166 -4.55 35.10 30.12
N ASP A 167 -3.30 34.69 29.98
CA ASP A 167 -2.95 33.31 29.63
C ASP A 167 -3.61 32.34 30.63
N ASP A 168 -4.04 31.17 30.15
CA ASP A 168 -4.74 30.15 30.94
C ASP A 168 -6.05 30.60 31.60
N ALA A 169 -6.66 31.67 31.09
CA ALA A 169 -8.01 32.05 31.49
C ALA A 169 -9.02 30.93 31.13
N PRO A 170 -10.03 30.68 32.00
CA PRO A 170 -11.07 29.69 31.72
C PRO A 170 -11.79 29.97 30.39
N GLY A 171 -11.94 28.93 29.56
CA GLY A 171 -12.68 29.00 28.29
C GLY A 171 -11.81 29.25 27.05
N LEU A 172 -10.50 29.47 27.19
CA LEU A 172 -9.59 29.62 26.04
C LEU A 172 -9.33 28.29 25.31
N ALA A 173 -9.32 27.15 26.01
CA ALA A 173 -9.07 25.82 25.44
C ALA A 173 -10.30 25.21 24.72
N SER A 174 -10.91 25.94 23.79
CA SER A 174 -12.18 25.59 23.13
C SER A 174 -12.00 24.79 21.82
N TYR A 175 -11.14 23.78 21.84
CA TYR A 175 -10.84 22.97 20.65
C TYR A 175 -11.91 21.93 20.37
N LYS A 176 -12.33 21.86 19.11
CA LYS A 176 -13.25 20.86 18.58
C LYS A 176 -12.60 20.05 17.48
N SER A 177 -12.61 18.73 17.67
CA SER A 177 -12.18 17.76 16.66
C SER A 177 -13.14 17.74 15.46
N ASN A 178 -12.59 17.84 14.25
CA ASN A 178 -13.34 17.60 13.03
C ASN A 178 -12.77 16.36 12.33
N PRO A 179 -13.61 15.39 11.91
CA PRO A 179 -13.12 14.21 11.22
C PRO A 179 -12.34 14.59 9.96
N GLY A 180 -11.19 13.98 9.75
CA GLY A 180 -10.40 13.98 8.52
C GLY A 180 -10.48 12.62 7.83
N TYR A 181 -9.55 12.38 6.91
CA TYR A 181 -9.47 11.13 6.16
C TYR A 181 -8.02 10.70 6.02
N GLN A 182 -7.81 9.41 5.78
CA GLN A 182 -6.50 8.83 5.55
C GLN A 182 -6.58 7.76 4.48
N PHE A 183 -5.46 7.57 3.78
CA PHE A 183 -5.25 6.54 2.78
C PHE A 183 -3.84 5.99 2.92
N GLY A 184 -3.67 4.67 2.81
CA GLY A 184 -2.38 4.01 2.96
C GLY A 184 -2.18 2.90 1.92
N ILE A 185 -0.92 2.70 1.53
CA ILE A 185 -0.45 1.51 0.83
C ILE A 185 0.69 0.91 1.63
N GLY A 186 0.64 -0.39 1.88
CA GLY A 186 1.62 -1.05 2.74
C GLY A 186 2.01 -2.42 2.26
N ILE A 187 3.19 -2.86 2.69
CA ILE A 187 3.70 -4.20 2.48
C ILE A 187 3.88 -4.86 3.85
N GLU A 188 3.36 -6.07 4.00
CA GLU A 188 3.55 -6.88 5.20
C GLU A 188 4.32 -8.16 4.87
N LYS A 189 5.32 -8.46 5.70
CA LYS A 189 6.15 -9.67 5.58
C LYS A 189 6.07 -10.47 6.86
N ARG A 190 5.83 -11.77 6.74
CA ARG A 190 5.83 -12.69 7.87
C ARG A 190 7.26 -12.84 8.40
N ALA A 191 7.46 -12.41 9.64
CA ALA A 191 8.76 -12.52 10.32
C ALA A 191 8.90 -13.88 11.01
N TYR A 192 7.90 -14.27 11.81
CA TYR A 192 7.93 -15.53 12.55
C TYR A 192 6.52 -16.01 12.90
N LYS A 193 6.13 -17.22 12.47
CA LYS A 193 4.78 -17.79 12.69
C LYS A 193 3.66 -16.79 12.37
N ASP A 194 2.96 -16.28 13.37
CA ASP A 194 1.85 -15.34 13.26
C ASP A 194 2.26 -13.87 13.49
N LEU A 195 3.56 -13.62 13.66
CA LEU A 195 4.18 -12.29 13.73
C LEU A 195 4.62 -11.79 12.36
N TRP A 196 4.18 -10.60 12.01
CA TRP A 196 4.43 -9.90 10.77
C TRP A 196 5.07 -8.54 11.02
N ILE A 197 5.91 -8.11 10.09
CA ILE A 197 6.45 -6.75 10.02
C ILE A 197 5.71 -6.05 8.89
N GLU A 198 5.21 -4.84 9.15
CA GLU A 198 4.47 -4.04 8.18
C GLU A 198 5.12 -2.66 8.03
N LEU A 199 5.36 -2.27 6.78
CA LEU A 199 5.79 -0.93 6.39
C LEU A 199 4.71 -0.34 5.48
N GLU A 200 4.22 0.84 5.84
CA GLU A 200 3.16 1.54 5.10
C GLU A 200 3.65 2.92 4.64
N PHE A 201 3.09 3.42 3.56
CA PHE A 201 3.13 4.82 3.17
C PHE A 201 1.70 5.35 3.16
N GLY A 202 1.45 6.41 3.93
CA GLY A 202 0.13 6.98 4.17
C GLY A 202 0.04 8.46 3.82
N LEU A 203 -1.16 8.90 3.48
CA LEU A 203 -1.57 10.30 3.42
C LEU A 203 -2.68 10.49 4.45
N ARG A 204 -2.49 11.41 5.39
CA ARG A 204 -3.48 11.72 6.43
C ARG A 204 -3.84 13.19 6.43
N THR A 205 -5.13 13.47 6.52
CA THR A 205 -5.65 14.81 6.76
C THR A 205 -6.24 14.89 8.15
N THR A 206 -5.93 15.96 8.86
CA THR A 206 -6.42 16.25 10.21
C THR A 206 -7.05 17.63 10.23
N ARG A 207 -8.20 17.77 10.90
CA ARG A 207 -8.97 19.02 10.92
C ARG A 207 -9.45 19.35 12.33
N TYR A 208 -9.36 20.62 12.71
CA TYR A 208 -9.93 21.08 13.97
C TYR A 208 -10.49 22.50 13.88
N THR A 209 -11.32 22.86 14.84
CA THR A 209 -11.84 24.21 15.05
C THR A 209 -11.47 24.67 16.45
N HIS A 210 -11.13 25.94 16.62
CA HIS A 210 -10.92 26.61 17.89
C HIS A 210 -11.78 27.89 17.91
N THR A 211 -12.57 28.09 18.96
CA THR A 211 -13.55 29.18 19.02
C THR A 211 -13.27 30.10 20.20
N LEU A 212 -12.77 31.30 19.95
CA LEU A 212 -12.52 32.27 20.99
C LEU A 212 -13.71 33.21 21.12
N ASP A 213 -14.40 33.13 22.25
CA ASP A 213 -15.50 34.05 22.57
C ASP A 213 -15.00 35.33 23.23
N SER A 214 -15.77 36.40 23.08
CA SER A 214 -15.53 37.70 23.72
C SER A 214 -14.18 38.35 23.37
N ILE A 215 -13.69 38.13 22.16
CA ILE A 215 -12.54 38.86 21.61
C ILE A 215 -13.03 40.23 21.15
N ASN A 216 -12.94 41.24 22.03
CA ASN A 216 -13.45 42.59 21.80
C ASN A 216 -14.92 42.57 21.33
N ASN A 217 -15.79 41.94 22.14
CA ASN A 217 -17.23 41.74 21.91
C ASN A 217 -17.61 40.97 20.63
N SER A 218 -16.68 40.21 20.05
CA SER A 218 -16.92 39.32 18.90
C SER A 218 -16.44 37.89 19.19
N THR A 219 -16.88 36.93 18.37
CA THR A 219 -16.43 35.54 18.39
C THR A 219 -15.52 35.30 17.18
N VAL A 220 -14.32 34.76 17.45
CA VAL A 220 -13.36 34.37 16.42
C VAL A 220 -13.43 32.86 16.25
N GLN A 221 -13.68 32.41 15.02
CA GLN A 221 -13.61 30.99 14.66
C GLN A 221 -12.35 30.72 13.86
N TYR A 222 -11.46 29.92 14.43
CA TYR A 222 -10.27 29.43 13.77
C TYR A 222 -10.47 27.98 13.34
N LYS A 223 -10.16 27.66 12.08
CA LYS A 223 -10.21 26.29 11.55
C LYS A 223 -8.90 25.97 10.88
N GLU A 224 -8.34 24.79 11.12
CA GLU A 224 -7.12 24.37 10.45
C GLU A 224 -7.23 22.98 9.87
N LYS A 225 -6.68 22.82 8.66
CA LYS A 225 -6.50 21.55 7.96
C LYS A 225 -5.00 21.30 7.80
N LEU A 226 -4.53 20.21 8.39
CA LEU A 226 -3.16 19.72 8.26
C LEU A 226 -3.16 18.46 7.38
N THR A 227 -2.20 18.37 6.46
CA THR A 227 -2.01 17.22 5.58
C THR A 227 -0.61 16.66 5.79
N TYR A 228 -0.53 15.39 6.16
CA TYR A 228 0.69 14.66 6.48
C TYR A 228 0.92 13.52 5.49
N PHE A 229 2.20 13.28 5.18
CA PHE A 229 2.69 12.02 4.61
C PHE A 229 3.26 11.20 5.76
N ASP A 230 2.67 10.04 6.01
CA ASP A 230 3.01 9.17 7.13
C ASP A 230 3.80 7.96 6.60
N LEU A 231 4.83 7.52 7.33
CA LEU A 231 5.59 6.32 7.03
C LEU A 231 5.60 5.39 8.26
N PRO A 232 4.52 4.62 8.52
CA PRO A 232 4.42 3.75 9.69
C PRO A 232 5.27 2.49 9.53
N LEU A 233 6.00 2.11 10.58
CA LEU A 233 6.68 0.82 10.71
C LEU A 233 6.18 0.08 11.96
N SER A 234 5.78 -1.17 11.81
CA SER A 234 5.12 -1.89 12.90
C SER A 234 5.31 -3.40 12.90
N LEU A 235 4.99 -3.97 14.07
CA LEU A 235 4.80 -5.40 14.28
C LEU A 235 3.32 -5.70 14.40
N LYS A 236 2.86 -6.78 13.76
CA LYS A 236 1.47 -7.22 13.72
C LYS A 236 1.39 -8.70 14.08
N TYR A 237 0.52 -9.03 15.02
CA TYR A 237 0.36 -10.38 15.53
C TYR A 237 -1.08 -10.86 15.34
N TYR A 238 -1.25 -11.98 14.63
CA TYR A 238 -2.55 -12.62 14.45
C TYR A 238 -2.79 -13.69 15.52
N PHE A 239 -3.94 -13.66 16.20
CA PHE A 239 -4.21 -14.59 17.31
C PHE A 239 -4.77 -15.94 16.87
N LEU A 240 -5.55 -15.96 15.79
CA LEU A 240 -6.26 -17.15 15.32
C LEU A 240 -5.80 -17.55 13.92
N GLN A 241 -5.76 -18.86 13.72
CA GLN A 241 -5.55 -19.47 12.41
C GLN A 241 -6.92 -19.75 11.76
N GLY A 242 -7.06 -19.42 10.47
CA GLY A 242 -8.30 -19.57 9.73
C GLY A 242 -8.55 -18.41 8.77
N SER A 243 -9.77 -18.29 8.26
CA SER A 243 -10.15 -17.18 7.38
C SER A 243 -10.33 -15.88 8.16
N LEU A 244 -10.98 -15.93 9.34
CA LEU A 244 -11.13 -14.78 10.23
C LEU A 244 -9.95 -14.70 11.20
N LYS A 245 -9.20 -13.61 11.15
CA LYS A 245 -7.96 -13.41 11.90
C LYS A 245 -8.00 -12.09 12.66
N PRO A 246 -8.39 -12.07 13.94
CA PRO A 246 -8.18 -10.90 14.79
C PRO A 246 -6.68 -10.67 14.98
N TYR A 247 -6.27 -9.41 15.06
CA TYR A 247 -4.88 -9.02 15.24
C TYR A 247 -4.72 -7.79 16.13
N LEU A 248 -3.55 -7.70 16.75
CA LEU A 248 -3.02 -6.48 17.32
C LEU A 248 -1.78 -6.06 16.54
N GLN A 249 -1.56 -4.76 16.46
CA GLN A 249 -0.38 -4.17 15.84
C GLN A 249 0.11 -3.00 16.70
N ALA A 250 1.43 -2.82 16.76
CA ALA A 250 2.04 -1.68 17.42
C ALA A 250 3.28 -1.24 16.65
N GLY A 251 3.58 0.06 16.67
CA GLY A 251 4.66 0.60 15.86
C GLY A 251 4.97 2.06 16.12
N VAL A 252 5.83 2.59 15.25
CA VAL A 252 6.26 3.99 15.20
C VAL A 252 5.79 4.60 13.88
N ASP A 253 5.34 5.85 13.94
CA ASP A 253 4.88 6.64 12.79
C ASP A 253 5.85 7.78 12.54
N PHE A 254 6.41 7.85 11.33
CA PHE A 254 7.21 8.99 10.90
C PHE A 254 6.34 9.90 10.02
N SER A 255 5.88 11.02 10.59
CA SER A 255 4.95 11.94 9.92
C SER A 255 5.66 13.17 9.39
N PHE A 256 5.41 13.50 8.12
CA PHE A 256 5.94 14.68 7.43
C PHE A 256 4.79 15.60 7.02
N LEU A 257 4.77 16.83 7.54
CA LEU A 257 3.76 17.82 7.19
C LEU A 257 3.99 18.30 5.75
N GLY A 258 3.01 18.06 4.88
CA GLY A 258 2.99 18.62 3.53
C GLY A 258 2.38 20.02 3.49
N GLN A 259 1.31 20.24 4.26
CA GLN A 259 0.57 21.49 4.22
C GLN A 259 -0.22 21.74 5.50
N ALA A 260 -0.23 22.99 5.96
CA ALA A 260 -1.16 23.52 6.96
C ALA A 260 -1.89 24.75 6.41
N LEU A 261 -3.22 24.65 6.26
CA LEU A 261 -4.09 25.74 5.82
C LEU A 261 -5.06 26.09 6.93
N SER A 262 -5.08 27.36 7.32
CA SER A 262 -6.01 27.89 8.31
C SER A 262 -7.02 28.83 7.70
N THR A 263 -8.25 28.77 8.19
CA THR A 263 -9.31 29.72 7.89
C THR A 263 -9.77 30.38 9.18
N THR A 264 -9.66 31.71 9.24
CA THR A 264 -10.07 32.48 10.42
C THR A 264 -11.22 33.39 10.05
N THR A 265 -12.28 33.35 10.85
CA THR A 265 -13.50 34.13 10.62
C THR A 265 -13.86 34.97 11.84
N ARG A 266 -14.21 36.24 11.62
CA ARG A 266 -14.72 37.19 12.63
C ARG A 266 -15.58 38.26 11.95
N ASP A 267 -16.77 38.57 12.49
CA ASP A 267 -17.64 39.67 12.04
C ASP A 267 -17.77 39.76 10.49
N ASP A 268 -18.13 38.65 9.85
CA ASP A 268 -18.25 38.46 8.39
C ASP A 268 -16.95 38.51 7.56
N GLN A 269 -15.80 38.78 8.18
CA GLN A 269 -14.50 38.72 7.53
C GLN A 269 -13.90 37.32 7.62
N THR A 270 -13.43 36.76 6.51
CA THR A 270 -12.76 35.45 6.46
C THR A 270 -11.47 35.52 5.67
N ASP A 271 -10.36 35.06 6.27
CA ASP A 271 -9.08 34.92 5.60
C ASP A 271 -8.61 33.47 5.58
N LEU A 272 -8.00 33.07 4.46
CA LEU A 272 -7.31 31.80 4.29
C LEU A 272 -5.81 32.06 4.32
N VAL A 273 -5.11 31.46 5.28
CA VAL A 273 -3.67 31.66 5.49
C VAL A 273 -2.94 30.32 5.43
N ASN A 274 -1.80 30.28 4.75
CA ASN A 274 -0.91 29.13 4.80
C ASN A 274 -0.01 29.25 6.02
N ARG A 275 -0.12 28.29 6.94
CA ARG A 275 0.61 28.27 8.22
C ARG A 275 1.66 27.17 8.28
N THR A 276 2.02 26.56 7.15
CA THR A 276 2.99 25.45 7.10
C THR A 276 4.33 25.82 7.76
N ALA A 277 4.77 27.09 7.64
CA ALA A 277 6.01 27.57 8.25
C ALA A 277 5.94 27.70 9.80
N LEU A 278 4.74 27.71 10.37
CA LEU A 278 4.45 27.88 11.81
C LEU A 278 4.19 26.54 12.51
N ARG A 279 4.41 25.43 11.81
CA ARG A 279 4.14 24.06 12.28
C ARG A 279 5.42 23.25 12.26
N ASN A 280 5.50 22.28 13.17
CA ASN A 280 6.55 21.28 13.09
C ASN A 280 6.34 20.41 11.85
N THR A 281 7.33 20.39 10.97
CA THR A 281 7.24 19.71 9.68
C THR A 281 7.46 18.20 9.77
N THR A 282 8.00 17.74 10.89
CA THR A 282 8.35 16.35 11.14
C THR A 282 7.92 16.00 12.56
N ASN A 283 7.23 14.89 12.74
CA ASN A 283 6.83 14.38 14.04
C ASN A 283 7.04 12.87 14.08
N ILE A 284 7.39 12.34 15.25
CA ILE A 284 7.48 10.90 15.50
C ILE A 284 6.35 10.50 16.43
N GLY A 285 5.48 9.60 15.98
CA GLY A 285 4.36 9.07 16.74
C GLY A 285 4.58 7.62 17.17
N TYR A 286 3.84 7.20 18.18
CA TYR A 286 3.73 5.80 18.59
C TYR A 286 2.29 5.36 18.47
N PHE A 287 2.03 4.18 17.93
CA PHE A 287 0.66 3.73 17.72
C PHE A 287 0.39 2.30 18.16
N GLY A 288 -0.87 2.07 18.50
CA GLY A 288 -1.46 0.76 18.71
C GLY A 288 -2.70 0.61 17.82
N THR A 289 -2.85 -0.57 17.22
CA THR A 289 -3.96 -0.93 16.34
C THR A 289 -4.58 -2.24 16.83
N ALA A 290 -5.90 -2.29 16.83
CA ALA A 290 -6.66 -3.53 16.97
C ALA A 290 -7.56 -3.70 15.75
N GLY A 291 -7.61 -4.92 15.20
CA GLY A 291 -8.38 -5.15 14.00
C GLY A 291 -8.73 -6.61 13.75
N VAL A 292 -9.49 -6.80 12.68
CA VAL A 292 -9.88 -8.12 12.19
C VAL A 292 -9.63 -8.17 10.68
N SER A 293 -9.10 -9.30 10.23
CA SER A 293 -8.91 -9.62 8.82
C SER A 293 -9.74 -10.84 8.42
N TYR A 294 -10.23 -10.84 7.18
CA TYR A 294 -10.87 -11.99 6.56
C TYR A 294 -10.16 -12.36 5.26
N ALA A 295 -9.62 -13.58 5.17
CA ALA A 295 -8.87 -14.09 4.03
C ALA A 295 -9.73 -14.97 3.10
N ILE A 296 -9.67 -14.70 1.80
CA ILE A 296 -10.30 -15.43 0.70
C ILE A 296 -9.21 -15.79 -0.34
N LYS A 297 -8.59 -16.96 -0.18
CA LYS A 297 -7.44 -17.40 -1.00
C LYS A 297 -6.27 -16.39 -0.93
N ALA A 298 -5.92 -15.75 -2.05
CA ALA A 298 -4.89 -14.71 -2.12
C ALA A 298 -5.38 -13.33 -1.72
N PHE A 299 -6.68 -13.09 -1.76
CA PHE A 299 -7.25 -11.80 -1.41
C PHE A 299 -7.69 -11.81 0.05
N GLY A 300 -7.65 -10.66 0.71
CA GLY A 300 -8.30 -10.52 2.00
C GLY A 300 -8.74 -9.08 2.24
N VAL A 301 -9.67 -8.93 3.16
CA VAL A 301 -10.17 -7.63 3.62
C VAL A 301 -9.87 -7.48 5.10
N PHE A 302 -9.88 -6.25 5.59
CA PHE A 302 -9.73 -5.97 7.01
C PHE A 302 -10.44 -4.69 7.41
N ALA A 303 -10.72 -4.60 8.70
CA ALA A 303 -11.13 -3.39 9.38
C ALA A 303 -10.33 -3.26 10.69
N ASN A 304 -9.94 -2.04 11.05
CA ASN A 304 -9.20 -1.79 12.28
C ASN A 304 -9.48 -0.41 12.88
N VAL A 305 -9.10 -0.29 14.15
CA VAL A 305 -9.03 0.97 14.89
C VAL A 305 -7.59 1.17 15.31
N ARG A 306 -7.02 2.33 15.00
CA ARG A 306 -5.66 2.73 15.37
C ARG A 306 -5.71 3.99 16.23
N TYR A 307 -4.98 4.00 17.34
CA TYR A 307 -4.70 5.21 18.11
C TYR A 307 -3.22 5.54 17.99
N THR A 308 -2.90 6.78 17.61
CA THR A 308 -1.53 7.28 17.44
C THR A 308 -1.32 8.44 18.39
N TYR A 309 -0.33 8.29 19.26
CA TYR A 309 0.13 9.29 20.20
C TYR A 309 1.31 10.08 19.62
N PHE A 310 1.22 11.41 19.63
CA PHE A 310 2.28 12.32 19.19
C PHE A 310 2.77 13.18 20.36
N PRO A 311 4.00 12.95 20.88
CA PRO A 311 4.51 13.65 22.06
C PRO A 311 4.92 15.11 21.77
N ASP A 312 5.25 15.41 20.53
CA ASP A 312 5.73 16.74 20.12
C ASP A 312 4.57 17.72 19.95
N LEU A 313 4.86 19.01 20.21
CA LEU A 313 3.91 20.09 19.94
C LEU A 313 3.69 20.21 18.42
N VAL A 314 2.46 20.54 18.03
CA VAL A 314 2.14 20.82 16.62
C VAL A 314 2.76 22.15 16.17
N ASN A 315 2.82 23.10 17.09
CA ASN A 315 3.36 24.44 16.88
C ASN A 315 4.89 24.42 16.77
N LYS A 316 5.42 25.25 15.88
CA LYS A 316 6.86 25.48 15.81
C LYS A 316 7.29 26.48 16.88
N GLU A 317 8.38 26.17 17.58
CA GLU A 317 8.93 27.05 18.62
C GLU A 317 9.34 28.42 18.05
N GLY A 318 9.07 29.48 18.81
CA GLY A 318 9.47 30.85 18.46
C GLY A 318 8.65 31.52 17.35
N THR A 319 7.63 30.85 16.79
CA THR A 319 6.81 31.41 15.70
C THR A 319 5.44 31.94 16.14
N ARG A 320 5.18 32.02 17.44
CA ARG A 320 3.86 32.38 18.01
C ARG A 320 3.28 33.67 17.46
N TYR A 321 4.11 34.70 17.32
CA TYR A 321 3.72 36.03 16.86
C TYR A 321 4.01 36.27 15.38
N ALA A 322 4.36 35.23 14.62
CA ALA A 322 4.77 35.38 13.21
C ALA A 322 3.60 35.40 12.21
N ASP A 323 2.35 35.25 12.69
CA ASP A 323 1.14 35.30 11.86
C ASP A 323 0.45 36.67 12.02
N ASP A 324 0.95 37.67 11.30
CA ASP A 324 0.48 39.07 11.40
C ASP A 324 -1.02 39.20 11.13
N ILE A 325 -1.56 38.42 10.19
CA ILE A 325 -3.00 38.47 9.85
C ILE A 325 -3.81 38.02 11.05
N ASN A 326 -3.51 36.85 11.61
CA ASN A 326 -4.24 36.34 12.77
C ASN A 326 -4.03 37.20 14.02
N LEU A 327 -2.80 37.68 14.25
CA LEU A 327 -2.47 38.51 15.40
C LEU A 327 -3.18 39.87 15.37
N TYR A 328 -3.07 40.64 14.28
CA TYR A 328 -3.55 42.02 14.26
C TYR A 328 -5.00 42.17 13.82
N LYS A 329 -5.49 41.33 12.91
CA LYS A 329 -6.89 41.41 12.42
C LYS A 329 -7.84 40.63 13.33
N TYR A 330 -7.42 39.44 13.75
CA TYR A 330 -8.28 38.50 14.48
C TYR A 330 -7.96 38.43 15.98
N TYR A 331 -6.87 39.05 16.45
CA TYR A 331 -6.41 38.94 17.85
C TYR A 331 -6.23 37.48 18.27
N TYR A 332 -5.90 36.62 17.30
CA TYR A 332 -5.72 35.19 17.48
C TYR A 332 -4.24 34.89 17.62
N ILE A 333 -3.90 34.19 18.70
CA ILE A 333 -2.60 33.57 18.91
C ILE A 333 -2.85 32.08 19.10
N ASP A 334 -1.91 31.28 18.63
CA ASP A 334 -1.96 29.83 18.73
C ASP A 334 -1.60 29.36 20.14
N ASP A 335 -2.38 28.43 20.68
CA ASP A 335 -2.03 27.72 21.91
C ASP A 335 -0.91 26.72 21.65
N ASP A 336 -0.19 26.32 22.70
CA ASP A 336 0.74 25.20 22.60
C ASP A 336 -0.06 23.92 22.81
N PHE A 337 -0.14 23.06 21.79
CA PHE A 337 -0.92 21.82 21.88
C PHE A 337 -0.25 20.65 21.17
N ARG A 338 -0.60 19.45 21.64
CA ARG A 338 -0.32 18.17 20.99
C ARG A 338 -1.56 17.68 20.27
N MET A 339 -1.36 16.82 19.27
CA MET A 339 -2.47 16.31 18.46
C MET A 339 -2.32 14.82 18.18
N ASP A 340 -2.98 14.03 19.01
CA ASP A 340 -3.14 12.59 18.83
C ASP A 340 -4.22 12.29 17.78
N ASN A 341 -4.29 11.04 17.34
CA ASN A 341 -5.19 10.64 16.27
C ASN A 341 -5.86 9.30 16.56
N LEU A 342 -7.19 9.29 16.55
CA LEU A 342 -8.01 8.07 16.54
C LEU A 342 -8.48 7.80 15.10
N GLN A 343 -8.13 6.65 14.57
CA GLN A 343 -8.35 6.28 13.18
C GLN A 343 -9.21 5.02 13.10
N ILE A 344 -10.19 5.04 12.20
CA ILE A 344 -10.95 3.85 11.82
C ILE A 344 -10.66 3.58 10.34
N ASN A 345 -10.12 2.41 10.04
CA ASN A 345 -9.71 2.04 8.69
C ASN A 345 -10.41 0.78 8.21
N ALA A 346 -10.64 0.71 6.91
CA ALA A 346 -10.96 -0.50 6.18
C ALA A 346 -10.02 -0.64 4.99
N GLY A 347 -9.74 -1.87 4.58
CA GLY A 347 -8.78 -2.12 3.51
C GLY A 347 -8.84 -3.51 2.94
N ALA A 348 -7.98 -3.73 1.95
CA ALA A 348 -7.81 -5.00 1.28
C ALA A 348 -6.33 -5.29 1.07
N TYR A 349 -5.98 -6.57 1.01
CA TYR A 349 -4.63 -7.02 0.69
C TYR A 349 -4.64 -8.18 -0.29
N TYR A 350 -3.52 -8.31 -0.98
CA TYR A 350 -3.22 -9.40 -1.88
C TYR A 350 -1.92 -10.09 -1.46
N THR A 351 -1.98 -11.39 -1.27
CA THR A 351 -0.82 -12.21 -0.91
C THR A 351 0.05 -12.43 -2.15
N LEU A 352 1.27 -11.91 -2.10
CA LEU A 352 2.25 -11.98 -3.19
C LEU A 352 3.09 -13.25 -3.17
N ALA A 353 3.43 -13.73 -1.97
CA ALA A 353 4.31 -14.89 -1.82
C ALA A 353 3.82 -15.83 -0.73
N TYR A 354 4.04 -17.12 -0.94
CA TYR A 354 3.67 -18.18 -0.03
C TYR A 354 4.88 -19.07 0.25
N ARG A 355 4.88 -19.68 1.43
CA ARG A 355 5.75 -20.80 1.79
C ARG A 355 4.88 -22.03 1.99
N THR A 356 5.15 -23.07 1.23
CA THR A 356 4.43 -24.34 1.36
C THR A 356 5.08 -25.18 2.44
N LYS A 357 4.27 -25.68 3.38
CA LYS A 357 4.67 -26.76 4.30
C LYS A 357 3.95 -28.04 3.92
N LYS A 358 4.62 -29.17 4.10
CA LYS A 358 4.04 -30.52 4.06
C LYS A 358 3.51 -30.89 5.43
#